data_AF-A0A7X7C5E0-F1
#
_entry.id   AF-A0A7X7C5E0-F1
#
_cell.length_a   1.000
_cell.length_b   1.000
_cell.length_c   1.000
_cell.angle_alpha   90.00
_cell.angle_beta   90.00
_cell.angle_gamma   90.00
#
_symmetry.space_group_name_H-M   'P 1'
#
loop_
_entity.id
_entity.type
_entity.pdbx_description
1 polymer ?
#
loop_
_entity_poly.entity_id
_entity_poly.type
_entity_poly.pdbx_seq_one_letter_code
_entity_poly.pdbx_strand_id
1 'polypeptide(L)'
;TRIASPLVSKVQYLLDDVEIETLYANKLIIEAKAEGKCQIVLGQGYYAVPDNDWTSKMLRTSGWMGGDGIYSFNLKNGNDAFDQKRIEKTLFVFGDTFIGRGDTKTRKRLEPLIMVNNSLAYYEEGMEKPEFVFRKAADGSVKSMFTLDPKYDRTGTVVFNLTHYDFHKADDGWLSGFNPGKAEIVFDLFKKRSVSHLVIDNYGYEASPVLQDRGVKQFTLATSDDKEHWEELGSFELEASNHIPVNASGRYFRMEITVFNQEGLAGLNKVKFYNGEQLYRDVEAYANTTLLNEPEHSWIWLQDGVVIDNYLYFFPMIINSDLTQPEGMQFCVKGVVMIKVPIVDGRLDPDKAEQKYAPLLVERGGSQWLFGGSIMSNTEAAGALNPDGYIYIYGYKTTGPVKELLLARVKAEDFVYFDDWTYYDGSSWSKDIFSAVPILGHISCEHSVSELKHGHNRGKYIAVFSYDVTTPQVCFSLAPHPWGPFSKPQKIYHCPDIDIYKSTTYCYNAKAHPHLSQSTSILASYNVNTYSLDHNLSDYEVYRPRFIRIIDTNDD
;
A
#
# COMPACT_ATOMS: atom_id res chain seq x y z
N THR A 1 -15.98 21.74 27.14
CA THR A 1 -15.79 22.07 28.57
C THR A 1 -17.07 21.76 29.33
N ARG A 2 -17.01 21.19 30.55
CA ARG A 2 -18.24 20.99 31.36
C ARG A 2 -18.73 22.34 31.87
N ILE A 3 -19.85 22.84 31.36
CA ILE A 3 -20.43 24.11 31.79
C ILE A 3 -21.31 23.86 33.01
N ALA A 4 -20.91 24.40 34.17
CA ALA A 4 -21.76 24.41 35.35
C ALA A 4 -22.79 25.54 35.20
N SER A 5 -24.06 25.18 35.01
CA SER A 5 -25.18 26.12 34.97
C SER A 5 -26.17 25.78 36.09
N PRO A 6 -26.71 26.75 36.84
CA PRO A 6 -27.74 26.50 37.84
C PRO A 6 -29.03 25.93 37.21
N LEU A 7 -29.21 26.07 35.89
CA LEU A 7 -30.36 25.57 35.13
C LEU A 7 -30.17 24.15 34.59
N VAL A 8 -28.96 23.58 34.63
CA VAL A 8 -28.65 22.25 34.08
C VAL A 8 -28.39 21.28 35.24
N SER A 9 -29.13 20.16 35.30
CA SER A 9 -28.92 19.12 36.31
C SER A 9 -27.87 18.10 35.85
N LYS A 10 -27.87 17.74 34.57
CA LYS A 10 -27.01 16.71 34.00
C LYS A 10 -26.71 17.01 32.53
N VAL A 11 -25.48 16.74 32.11
CA VAL A 11 -25.11 16.66 30.68
C VAL A 11 -24.50 15.29 30.45
N GLN A 12 -25.10 14.51 29.56
CA GLN A 12 -24.57 13.23 29.12
C GLN A 12 -23.92 13.41 27.75
N TYR A 13 -22.73 12.85 27.63
CA TYR A 13 -21.97 12.78 26.39
C TYR A 13 -22.08 11.34 25.89
N LEU A 14 -22.61 11.16 24.69
CA LEU A 14 -22.80 9.84 24.10
C LEU A 14 -21.94 9.71 22.84
N LEU A 15 -21.26 8.58 22.70
CA LEU A 15 -20.76 8.09 21.41
C LEU A 15 -21.54 6.83 21.08
N ASP A 16 -22.22 6.84 19.95
CA ASP A 16 -23.00 5.70 19.46
C ASP A 16 -23.99 5.18 20.53
N ASP A 17 -24.70 6.13 21.15
CA ASP A 17 -25.66 5.92 22.24
C ASP A 17 -25.09 5.33 23.54
N VAL A 18 -23.77 5.24 23.68
CA VAL A 18 -23.09 4.85 24.92
C VAL A 18 -22.63 6.10 25.68
N GLU A 19 -23.08 6.27 26.92
CA GLU A 19 -22.59 7.35 27.80
C GLU A 19 -21.11 7.12 28.14
N ILE A 20 -20.33 8.18 28.01
CA ILE A 20 -18.87 8.11 28.13
C ILE A 20 -18.33 9.30 28.93
N GLU A 21 -17.24 9.06 29.67
CA GLU A 21 -16.53 10.10 30.39
C GLU A 21 -15.51 10.81 29.49
N THR A 22 -15.99 11.63 28.57
CA THR A 22 -15.13 12.45 27.68
C THR A 22 -15.75 13.82 27.39
N LEU A 23 -15.03 14.64 26.60
CA LEU A 23 -15.44 15.97 26.16
C LEU A 23 -15.81 16.04 24.67
N TYR A 24 -15.73 14.93 23.93
CA TYR A 24 -16.21 14.81 22.55
C TYR A 24 -17.38 13.83 22.48
N ALA A 25 -18.37 14.11 21.64
CA ALA A 25 -19.58 13.29 21.53
C ALA A 25 -20.23 13.51 20.16
N ASN A 26 -20.91 12.48 19.64
CA ASN A 26 -21.81 12.66 18.49
C ASN A 26 -23.25 12.97 18.92
N LYS A 27 -23.56 12.84 20.23
CA LYS A 27 -24.85 13.19 20.82
C LYS A 27 -24.69 13.73 22.24
N LEU A 28 -25.41 14.80 22.53
CA LEU A 28 -25.51 15.41 23.86
C LEU A 28 -26.95 15.30 24.36
N ILE A 29 -27.14 14.83 25.59
CA ILE A 29 -28.43 14.90 26.29
C ILE A 29 -28.25 15.87 27.46
N ILE A 30 -29.06 16.93 27.47
CA ILE A 30 -29.00 17.98 28.49
C ILE A 30 -30.31 17.93 29.28
N GLU A 31 -30.21 17.60 30.56
CA GLU A 31 -31.33 17.68 31.49
C GLU A 31 -31.39 19.08 32.12
N ALA A 32 -32.49 19.79 31.89
CA ALA A 32 -32.72 21.14 32.40
C ALA A 32 -33.70 21.13 33.58
N LYS A 33 -33.42 21.95 34.60
CA LYS A 33 -34.26 22.11 35.81
C LYS A 33 -35.42 23.10 35.62
N ALA A 34 -35.34 23.96 34.62
CA ALA A 34 -36.36 24.95 34.26
C ALA A 34 -36.22 25.34 32.79
N GLU A 35 -37.25 26.00 32.23
CA GLU A 35 -37.17 26.57 30.88
C GLU A 35 -36.09 27.66 30.81
N GLY A 36 -35.36 27.71 29.70
CA GLY A 36 -34.28 28.67 29.50
C GLY A 36 -33.60 28.52 28.14
N LYS A 37 -32.57 29.35 27.90
CA LYS A 37 -31.72 29.24 26.71
C LYS A 37 -30.46 28.44 27.06
N CYS A 38 -30.18 27.42 26.25
CA CYS A 38 -28.92 26.68 26.31
C CYS A 38 -28.08 27.04 25.08
N GLN A 39 -26.84 27.46 25.32
CA GLN A 39 -25.85 27.68 24.26
C GLN A 39 -24.80 26.58 24.37
N ILE A 40 -24.56 25.88 23.26
CA ILE A 40 -23.51 24.88 23.15
C ILE A 40 -22.39 25.52 22.34
N VAL A 41 -21.19 25.51 22.90
CA VAL A 41 -19.98 26.03 22.26
C VAL A 41 -19.01 24.86 22.08
N LEU A 42 -18.44 24.75 20.88
CA LEU A 42 -17.39 23.76 20.63
C LEU A 42 -16.13 24.18 21.39
N GLY A 43 -15.60 23.27 22.20
CA GLY A 43 -14.28 23.49 22.79
C GLY A 43 -13.17 23.13 21.81
N GLN A 44 -11.92 23.32 22.23
CA GLN A 44 -10.73 22.88 21.50
C GLN A 44 -10.81 21.39 21.11
N GLY A 45 -10.56 21.10 19.83
CA GLY A 45 -10.67 19.76 19.25
C GLY A 45 -10.90 19.81 17.75
N TYR A 46 -11.64 18.82 17.24
CA TYR A 46 -12.01 18.75 15.83
C TYR A 46 -13.48 18.37 15.68
N TYR A 47 -14.10 18.83 14.61
CA TYR A 47 -15.37 18.29 14.12
C TYR A 47 -15.26 17.99 12.62
N ALA A 48 -16.11 17.08 12.11
CA ALA A 48 -16.18 16.81 10.69
C ALA A 48 -17.52 17.20 10.07
N VAL A 49 -17.47 17.68 8.83
CA VAL A 49 -18.66 17.95 8.00
C VAL A 49 -18.46 17.36 6.60
N PRO A 50 -19.54 16.98 5.90
CA PRO A 50 -19.45 16.57 4.50
C PRO A 50 -18.88 17.68 3.61
N ASP A 51 -17.97 17.33 2.70
CA ASP A 51 -17.50 18.21 1.63
C ASP A 51 -18.23 17.85 0.33
N ASN A 52 -19.37 18.52 0.11
CA ASN A 52 -20.23 18.26 -1.04
C ASN A 52 -19.60 18.71 -2.36
N ASP A 53 -18.71 19.71 -2.34
CA ASP A 53 -18.02 20.17 -3.56
C ASP A 53 -17.11 19.06 -4.07
N TRP A 54 -16.14 18.62 -3.26
CA TRP A 54 -15.23 17.53 -3.64
C TRP A 54 -15.97 16.22 -3.93
N THR A 55 -17.00 15.90 -3.15
CA THR A 55 -17.85 14.71 -3.42
C THR A 55 -18.54 14.78 -4.79
N SER A 56 -19.02 15.96 -5.20
CA SER A 56 -19.67 16.15 -6.50
C SER A 56 -18.68 16.20 -7.66
N LYS A 57 -17.43 16.64 -7.42
CA LYS A 57 -16.35 16.62 -8.42
C LYS A 57 -16.01 15.21 -8.88
N MET A 58 -16.20 14.21 -8.01
CA MET A 58 -16.01 12.79 -8.34
C MET A 58 -17.24 12.12 -8.96
N LEU A 59 -18.32 12.84 -9.24
CA LEU A 59 -19.51 12.26 -9.88
C LEU A 59 -19.44 12.39 -11.41
N ARG A 60 -19.68 11.28 -12.11
CA ARG A 60 -19.77 11.19 -13.57
C ARG A 60 -20.94 10.30 -13.99
N THR A 61 -21.46 10.53 -15.19
CA THR A 61 -22.57 9.78 -15.77
C THR A 61 -22.22 9.10 -17.10
N SER A 62 -20.99 9.31 -17.60
CA SER A 62 -20.42 8.61 -18.75
C SER A 62 -18.90 8.62 -18.73
N GLY A 63 -18.26 7.61 -19.31
CA GLY A 63 -16.81 7.46 -19.31
C GLY A 63 -16.38 6.80 -18.01
N TRP A 64 -15.53 7.46 -17.22
CA TRP A 64 -15.23 7.03 -15.85
C TRP A 64 -16.51 7.10 -15.01
N MET A 65 -16.85 6.02 -14.30
CA MET A 65 -18.14 5.85 -13.61
C MET A 65 -17.98 5.47 -12.13
N GLY A 66 -16.80 5.69 -11.57
CA GLY A 66 -16.49 5.32 -10.19
C GLY A 66 -15.24 4.48 -10.07
N GLY A 67 -14.49 4.67 -8.99
CA GLY A 67 -13.38 3.82 -8.60
C GLY A 67 -13.08 4.00 -7.12
N ASP A 68 -12.43 3.01 -6.52
CA ASP A 68 -11.96 3.06 -5.13
C ASP A 68 -10.45 3.32 -5.07
N GLY A 69 -9.81 3.16 -3.90
CA GLY A 69 -8.34 3.26 -3.80
C GLY A 69 -7.80 4.64 -4.15
N ILE A 70 -8.26 5.70 -3.47
CA ILE A 70 -7.96 7.08 -3.87
C ILE A 70 -6.72 7.63 -3.18
N TYR A 71 -5.66 7.87 -3.96
CA TYR A 71 -4.46 8.59 -3.48
C TYR A 71 -4.23 9.85 -4.32
N SER A 72 -3.55 10.84 -3.75
CA SER A 72 -3.37 12.15 -4.37
C SER A 72 -1.92 12.61 -4.24
N PHE A 73 -1.35 13.14 -5.33
CA PHE A 73 0.04 13.59 -5.39
C PHE A 73 0.16 14.97 -6.03
N ASN A 74 0.96 15.85 -5.44
CA ASN A 74 1.37 17.11 -6.04
C ASN A 74 2.49 16.88 -7.08
N LEU A 75 2.14 16.85 -8.36
CA LEU A 75 3.09 16.56 -9.44
C LEU A 75 4.03 17.74 -9.78
N LYS A 76 3.82 18.93 -9.22
CA LYS A 76 4.65 20.09 -9.54
C LYS A 76 6.01 20.04 -8.86
N ASN A 77 6.03 19.64 -7.59
CA ASN A 77 7.22 19.68 -6.76
C ASN A 77 7.29 18.55 -5.73
N GLY A 78 6.32 17.63 -5.69
CA GLY A 78 6.26 16.55 -4.72
C GLY A 78 5.98 16.98 -3.28
N ASN A 79 5.68 18.26 -3.04
CA ASN A 79 5.32 18.73 -1.71
C ASN A 79 3.86 18.38 -1.43
N ASP A 80 3.67 17.21 -0.80
CA ASP A 80 2.37 16.70 -0.40
C ASP A 80 1.87 17.19 0.96
N ALA A 81 2.54 18.17 1.59
CA ALA A 81 2.19 18.63 2.94
C ALA A 81 0.98 19.58 2.98
N PHE A 82 0.40 19.77 4.17
CA PHE A 82 -0.63 20.79 4.42
C PHE A 82 -0.18 22.22 4.09
N ASP A 83 -1.16 23.10 3.97
CA ASP A 83 -1.00 24.56 3.93
C ASP A 83 -0.31 25.06 2.65
N GLN A 84 -0.58 24.38 1.53
CA GLN A 84 -0.20 24.87 0.22
C GLN A 84 -0.92 26.19 -0.07
N LYS A 85 -0.22 27.12 -0.72
CA LYS A 85 -0.78 28.43 -1.10
C LYS A 85 -1.91 28.31 -2.12
N ARG A 86 -1.86 27.26 -2.94
CA ARG A 86 -2.85 26.90 -3.95
C ARG A 86 -2.77 25.43 -4.28
N ILE A 87 -3.84 24.88 -4.85
CA ILE A 87 -3.83 23.54 -5.42
C ILE A 87 -3.15 23.60 -6.79
N GLU A 88 -1.90 23.14 -6.82
CA GLU A 88 -1.12 22.94 -8.04
C GLU A 88 -1.61 21.68 -8.78
N LYS A 89 -0.86 21.23 -9.79
CA LYS A 89 -1.24 20.06 -10.58
C LYS A 89 -1.21 18.78 -9.73
N THR A 90 -2.40 18.34 -9.34
CA THR A 90 -2.66 17.15 -8.56
C THR A 90 -2.99 15.98 -9.47
N LEU A 91 -2.32 14.86 -9.22
CA LEU A 91 -2.72 13.56 -9.70
C LEU A 91 -3.55 12.87 -8.63
N PHE A 92 -4.70 12.33 -9.02
CA PHE A 92 -5.37 11.27 -8.30
C PHE A 92 -5.10 9.93 -8.99
N VAL A 93 -4.87 8.90 -8.21
CA VAL A 93 -4.85 7.51 -8.68
C VAL A 93 -6.01 6.77 -8.02
N PHE A 94 -6.57 5.81 -8.75
CA PHE A 94 -7.69 4.98 -8.30
C PHE A 94 -7.36 3.50 -8.53
N GLY A 95 -7.89 2.64 -7.67
CA GLY A 95 -7.96 1.19 -7.84
C GLY A 95 -9.02 0.78 -8.87
N ASP A 96 -9.73 -0.31 -8.59
CA ASP A 96 -10.73 -0.86 -9.50
C ASP A 96 -11.73 0.23 -9.89
N THR A 97 -11.96 0.36 -11.20
CA THR A 97 -12.64 1.51 -11.80
C THR A 97 -13.64 1.02 -12.84
N PHE A 98 -14.89 1.46 -12.70
CA PHE A 98 -15.91 1.25 -13.72
C PHE A 98 -15.81 2.29 -14.84
N ILE A 99 -15.96 1.81 -16.07
CA ILE A 99 -16.05 2.62 -17.29
C ILE A 99 -17.32 2.24 -18.03
N GLY A 100 -18.17 3.22 -18.32
CA GLY A 100 -19.46 2.97 -18.96
C GLY A 100 -20.36 4.20 -18.97
N ARG A 101 -21.67 3.98 -18.82
CA ARG A 101 -22.68 5.05 -18.78
C ARG A 101 -23.74 4.78 -17.72
N GLY A 102 -24.22 5.83 -17.09
CA GLY A 102 -25.38 5.79 -16.19
C GLY A 102 -26.63 6.39 -16.83
N ASP A 103 -27.80 5.87 -16.47
CA ASP A 103 -29.08 6.49 -16.76
C ASP A 103 -29.40 7.55 -15.70
N THR A 104 -29.39 8.83 -16.06
CA THR A 104 -29.62 9.94 -15.13
C THR A 104 -31.03 9.99 -14.55
N LYS A 105 -32.00 9.23 -15.10
CA LYS A 105 -33.37 9.15 -14.56
C LYS A 105 -33.52 8.01 -13.55
N THR A 106 -32.96 6.84 -13.86
CA THR A 106 -33.12 5.63 -13.03
C THR A 106 -31.93 5.35 -12.12
N ARG A 107 -30.81 6.05 -12.32
CA ARG A 107 -29.49 5.83 -11.71
C ARG A 107 -28.82 4.50 -12.04
N LYS A 108 -29.43 3.65 -12.87
CA LYS A 108 -28.82 2.37 -13.23
C LYS A 108 -27.57 2.57 -14.08
N ARG A 109 -26.59 1.70 -13.89
CA ARG A 109 -25.50 1.50 -14.86
C ARG A 109 -26.06 0.83 -16.11
N LEU A 110 -25.61 1.26 -17.28
CA LEU A 110 -26.04 0.75 -18.57
C LEU A 110 -24.92 -0.06 -19.21
N GLU A 111 -25.29 -1.20 -19.79
CA GLU A 111 -24.38 -2.02 -20.60
C GLU A 111 -24.00 -1.34 -21.93
N PRO A 112 -22.79 -1.56 -22.45
CA PRO A 112 -21.70 -2.35 -21.88
C PRO A 112 -20.98 -1.64 -20.72
N LEU A 113 -20.69 -2.37 -19.65
CA LEU A 113 -19.88 -1.90 -18.52
C LEU A 113 -18.52 -2.60 -18.48
N ILE A 114 -17.44 -1.85 -18.29
CA ILE A 114 -16.07 -2.36 -18.22
C ILE A 114 -15.52 -2.06 -16.83
N MET A 115 -14.81 -3.01 -16.23
CA MET A 115 -13.98 -2.79 -15.05
C MET A 115 -12.52 -2.82 -15.46
N VAL A 116 -11.78 -1.75 -15.19
CA VAL A 116 -10.32 -1.71 -15.27
C VAL A 116 -9.76 -1.62 -13.86
N ASN A 117 -8.57 -2.17 -13.63
CA ASN A 117 -8.06 -2.30 -12.26
C ASN A 117 -7.40 -1.05 -11.68
N ASN A 118 -7.23 -0.02 -12.51
CA ASN A 118 -6.77 1.29 -12.09
C ASN A 118 -7.01 2.35 -13.15
N SER A 119 -7.19 3.58 -12.66
CA SER A 119 -7.34 4.78 -13.49
C SER A 119 -6.71 6.00 -12.80
N LEU A 120 -6.63 7.12 -13.51
CA LEU A 120 -6.08 8.38 -13.00
C LEU A 120 -7.13 9.50 -13.09
N ALA A 121 -6.92 10.56 -12.33
CA ALA A 121 -7.49 11.87 -12.66
C ALA A 121 -6.49 13.00 -12.43
N TYR A 122 -6.56 14.05 -13.24
CA TYR A 122 -5.76 15.25 -13.08
C TYR A 122 -6.63 16.41 -12.64
N TYR A 123 -6.16 17.21 -11.70
CA TYR A 123 -6.85 18.38 -11.20
C TYR A 123 -5.85 19.50 -10.91
N GLU A 124 -6.27 20.75 -11.11
CA GLU A 124 -5.59 21.94 -10.63
C GLU A 124 -6.64 22.99 -10.23
N GLU A 125 -6.27 23.91 -9.36
CA GLU A 125 -7.16 24.99 -8.94
C GLU A 125 -7.74 25.75 -10.14
N GLY A 126 -9.05 25.92 -10.16
CA GLY A 126 -9.80 26.56 -11.26
C GLY A 126 -10.52 25.59 -12.18
N MET A 127 -10.21 24.29 -12.13
CA MET A 127 -10.99 23.26 -12.82
C MET A 127 -12.33 23.02 -12.09
N GLU A 128 -13.42 22.93 -12.85
CA GLU A 128 -14.74 22.59 -12.28
C GLU A 128 -14.71 21.18 -11.66
N LYS A 129 -14.12 20.22 -12.40
CA LYS A 129 -13.97 18.82 -12.00
C LYS A 129 -12.65 18.22 -12.54
N PRO A 130 -12.12 17.16 -11.92
CA PRO A 130 -10.95 16.45 -12.43
C PRO A 130 -11.11 15.88 -13.84
N GLU A 131 -10.03 15.86 -14.60
CA GLU A 131 -9.92 15.15 -15.87
C GLU A 131 -9.62 13.67 -15.59
N PHE A 132 -10.62 12.80 -15.68
CA PHE A 132 -10.44 11.35 -15.50
C PHE A 132 -9.84 10.70 -16.75
N VAL A 133 -8.84 9.84 -16.55
CA VAL A 133 -8.05 9.23 -17.61
C VAL A 133 -7.89 7.73 -17.38
N PHE A 134 -8.13 6.96 -18.42
CA PHE A 134 -7.83 5.53 -18.52
C PHE A 134 -7.19 5.25 -19.88
N ARG A 135 -6.48 4.12 -20.02
CA ARG A 135 -5.77 3.81 -21.26
C ARG A 135 -6.69 3.23 -22.32
N LYS A 136 -6.28 3.44 -23.57
CA LYS A 136 -6.82 2.75 -24.74
C LYS A 136 -5.67 2.07 -25.46
N ALA A 137 -5.88 0.83 -25.89
CA ALA A 137 -4.93 0.14 -26.76
C ALA A 137 -4.97 0.69 -28.18
N ALA A 138 -4.07 0.20 -29.04
CA ALA A 138 -3.98 0.61 -30.45
C ALA A 138 -5.28 0.34 -31.25
N ASP A 139 -6.04 -0.69 -30.87
CA ASP A 139 -7.35 -1.02 -31.46
C ASP A 139 -8.52 -0.23 -30.85
N GLY A 140 -8.25 0.66 -29.89
CA GLY A 140 -9.25 1.45 -29.17
C GLY A 140 -9.87 0.76 -27.96
N SER A 141 -9.53 -0.50 -27.66
CA SER A 141 -10.00 -1.21 -26.47
C SER A 141 -9.54 -0.54 -25.17
N VAL A 142 -10.39 -0.54 -24.15
CA VAL A 142 -10.14 0.11 -22.85
C VAL A 142 -9.23 -0.77 -21.98
N LYS A 143 -8.26 -0.16 -21.30
CA LYS A 143 -7.30 -0.86 -20.42
C LYS A 143 -7.02 -0.08 -19.14
N SER A 144 -6.55 -0.79 -18.11
CA SER A 144 -5.96 -0.21 -16.91
C SER A 144 -4.81 0.72 -17.27
N MET A 145 -4.58 1.76 -16.45
CA MET A 145 -3.46 2.68 -16.65
C MET A 145 -2.10 1.97 -16.51
N PHE A 146 -2.01 1.09 -15.52
CA PHE A 146 -0.86 0.25 -15.22
C PHE A 146 -1.30 -1.21 -15.16
N THR A 147 -0.45 -2.10 -15.68
CA THR A 147 -0.58 -3.56 -15.57
C THR A 147 0.67 -4.11 -14.93
N LEU A 148 0.60 -5.27 -14.28
CA LEU A 148 1.79 -5.92 -13.75
C LEU A 148 2.76 -6.25 -14.89
N ASP A 149 4.05 -6.03 -14.69
CA ASP A 149 5.07 -6.48 -15.63
C ASP A 149 4.95 -8.01 -15.80
N PRO A 150 4.86 -8.55 -17.03
CA PRO A 150 4.75 -9.99 -17.27
C PRO A 150 5.85 -10.84 -16.63
N LYS A 151 6.99 -10.29 -16.22
CA LYS A 151 8.00 -11.05 -15.46
C LYS A 151 7.60 -11.35 -14.01
N TYR A 152 6.71 -10.53 -13.43
CA TYR A 152 6.18 -10.69 -12.08
C TYR A 152 4.78 -11.33 -12.08
N ASP A 153 4.18 -11.57 -13.25
CA ASP A 153 2.88 -12.25 -13.42
C ASP A 153 3.06 -13.71 -13.89
N ARG A 154 3.89 -14.49 -13.18
CA ARG A 154 4.26 -15.86 -13.57
C ARG A 154 4.14 -16.84 -12.41
N THR A 155 3.70 -18.05 -12.73
CA THR A 155 3.57 -19.16 -11.79
C THR A 155 4.21 -20.45 -12.34
N GLY A 156 4.35 -21.46 -11.47
CA GLY A 156 5.06 -22.70 -11.73
C GLY A 156 6.45 -22.73 -11.10
N THR A 157 7.39 -23.44 -11.71
CA THR A 157 8.75 -23.67 -11.18
C THR A 157 9.74 -22.59 -11.61
N VAL A 158 9.32 -21.33 -11.49
CA VAL A 158 10.02 -20.15 -11.99
C VAL A 158 11.16 -19.71 -11.08
N VAL A 159 12.17 -19.05 -11.65
CA VAL A 159 13.37 -18.62 -10.91
C VAL A 159 13.04 -17.59 -9.81
N PHE A 160 11.95 -16.83 -9.98
CA PHE A 160 11.46 -15.86 -8.99
C PHE A 160 11.19 -16.50 -7.62
N ASN A 161 10.78 -17.78 -7.60
CA ASN A 161 10.54 -18.53 -6.37
C ASN A 161 11.80 -18.62 -5.49
N LEU A 162 13.01 -18.57 -6.06
CA LEU A 162 14.25 -18.71 -5.31
C LEU A 162 14.52 -17.56 -4.35
N THR A 163 14.04 -16.35 -4.67
CA THR A 163 14.32 -15.12 -3.91
C THR A 163 13.10 -14.58 -3.17
N HIS A 164 12.01 -15.36 -3.13
CA HIS A 164 10.79 -15.00 -2.43
C HIS A 164 10.52 -15.95 -1.25
N TYR A 165 10.63 -15.45 -0.01
CA TYR A 165 10.88 -16.30 1.16
C TYR A 165 9.70 -16.55 2.11
N ASP A 166 8.83 -15.57 2.35
CA ASP A 166 7.93 -15.55 3.52
C ASP A 166 6.44 -15.63 3.16
N PHE A 167 6.04 -16.56 2.28
CA PHE A 167 4.63 -16.82 1.95
C PHE A 167 3.99 -17.89 2.86
N HIS A 168 2.69 -17.73 3.18
CA HIS A 168 1.90 -18.73 3.89
C HIS A 168 1.82 -20.08 3.17
N LYS A 169 1.78 -20.07 1.83
CA LYS A 169 1.78 -21.29 1.01
C LYS A 169 3.14 -21.44 0.34
N ALA A 170 3.77 -22.59 0.54
CA ALA A 170 4.97 -22.95 -0.20
C ALA A 170 4.71 -22.90 -1.71
N ASP A 171 5.64 -22.31 -2.45
CA ASP A 171 5.68 -22.37 -3.91
C ASP A 171 6.42 -23.63 -4.38
N ASP A 172 6.45 -23.82 -5.70
CA ASP A 172 7.03 -25.00 -6.33
C ASP A 172 8.57 -24.92 -6.45
N GLY A 173 9.23 -23.91 -5.88
CA GLY A 173 10.67 -23.66 -6.09
C GLY A 173 11.01 -23.40 -7.56
N TRP A 174 12.27 -23.61 -7.94
CA TRP A 174 12.70 -23.55 -9.34
C TRP A 174 13.17 -24.93 -9.82
N LEU A 175 12.79 -25.28 -11.05
CA LEU A 175 13.30 -26.43 -11.79
C LEU A 175 13.80 -25.97 -13.16
N SER A 176 14.97 -26.44 -13.55
CA SER A 176 15.47 -26.35 -14.92
C SER A 176 14.59 -27.14 -15.90
N GLY A 177 14.64 -26.78 -17.18
CA GLY A 177 14.08 -27.63 -18.25
C GLY A 177 14.88 -28.92 -18.41
N PHE A 178 14.36 -29.88 -19.18
CA PHE A 178 15.02 -31.18 -19.41
C PHE A 178 16.35 -31.04 -20.17
N ASN A 179 17.40 -31.64 -19.62
CA ASN A 179 18.74 -31.77 -20.23
C ASN A 179 19.28 -30.46 -20.84
N PRO A 180 19.39 -29.36 -20.05
CA PRO A 180 19.78 -28.07 -20.60
C PRO A 180 21.28 -28.01 -20.95
N GLY A 181 22.05 -29.05 -20.60
CA GLY A 181 23.52 -29.09 -20.70
C GLY A 181 24.21 -28.24 -19.63
N LYS A 182 23.69 -27.03 -19.39
CA LYS A 182 24.14 -26.09 -18.37
C LYS A 182 22.98 -25.23 -17.90
N ALA A 183 22.73 -25.21 -16.59
CA ALA A 183 21.80 -24.26 -15.98
C ALA A 183 22.58 -23.14 -15.30
N GLU A 184 22.23 -21.90 -15.63
CA GLU A 184 22.85 -20.70 -15.09
C GLU A 184 21.77 -19.84 -14.43
N ILE A 185 22.01 -19.46 -13.18
CA ILE A 185 21.15 -18.56 -12.41
C ILE A 185 21.98 -17.34 -12.01
N VAL A 186 21.52 -16.14 -12.38
CA VAL A 186 22.15 -14.87 -12.01
C VAL A 186 21.23 -14.12 -11.05
N PHE A 187 21.77 -13.77 -9.89
CA PHE A 187 21.13 -12.95 -8.85
C PHE A 187 21.66 -11.51 -8.95
N ASP A 188 20.77 -10.51 -9.04
CA ASP A 188 21.08 -9.08 -8.97
C ASP A 188 20.63 -8.52 -7.60
N LEU A 189 21.57 -8.02 -6.80
CA LEU A 189 21.32 -7.37 -5.52
C LEU A 189 21.06 -5.85 -5.67
N PHE A 190 20.86 -5.39 -6.92
CA PHE A 190 20.61 -4.03 -7.41
C PHE A 190 21.73 -3.01 -7.21
N LYS A 191 22.62 -3.25 -6.24
CA LYS A 191 23.86 -2.51 -6.03
C LYS A 191 24.92 -3.45 -5.47
N LYS A 192 26.19 -3.01 -5.49
CA LYS A 192 27.28 -3.77 -4.90
C LYS A 192 27.03 -3.96 -3.39
N ARG A 193 26.98 -5.21 -2.93
CA ARG A 193 26.78 -5.56 -1.51
C ARG A 193 27.83 -6.57 -1.06
N SER A 194 28.21 -6.47 0.21
CA SER A 194 29.02 -7.51 0.86
C SER A 194 28.11 -8.67 1.28
N VAL A 195 28.49 -9.90 0.96
CA VAL A 195 27.77 -11.13 1.26
C VAL A 195 28.68 -12.02 2.09
N SER A 196 28.32 -12.28 3.34
CA SER A 196 29.09 -13.18 4.21
C SER A 196 28.81 -14.64 3.89
N HIS A 197 27.56 -14.99 3.62
CA HIS A 197 27.16 -16.37 3.31
C HIS A 197 25.83 -16.44 2.55
N LEU A 198 25.57 -17.62 1.96
CA LEU A 198 24.26 -18.02 1.47
C LEU A 198 23.64 -19.07 2.39
N VAL A 199 22.31 -19.05 2.48
CA VAL A 199 21.53 -20.20 2.95
C VAL A 199 20.73 -20.72 1.77
N ILE A 200 20.98 -21.97 1.40
CA ILE A 200 20.34 -22.60 0.24
C ILE A 200 19.45 -23.74 0.72
N ASP A 201 18.16 -23.61 0.44
CA ASP A 201 17.18 -24.67 0.62
C ASP A 201 17.09 -25.45 -0.70
N ASN A 202 17.56 -26.70 -0.69
CA ASN A 202 17.63 -27.51 -1.91
C ASN A 202 16.22 -28.00 -2.30
N TYR A 203 16.05 -28.38 -3.57
CA TYR A 203 14.77 -28.90 -4.03
C TYR A 203 14.52 -30.30 -3.44
N GLY A 204 13.41 -30.43 -2.72
CA GLY A 204 12.97 -31.70 -2.16
C GLY A 204 11.45 -31.83 -2.29
N TYR A 205 11.00 -32.99 -2.77
CA TYR A 205 9.58 -33.31 -2.81
C TYR A 205 9.28 -34.37 -1.74
N GLU A 206 8.85 -33.94 -0.57
CA GLU A 206 8.69 -34.82 0.62
C GLU A 206 7.79 -36.03 0.36
N ALA A 207 6.76 -35.87 -0.49
CA ALA A 207 5.80 -36.93 -0.79
C ALA A 207 6.32 -38.01 -1.78
N SER A 208 7.54 -37.88 -2.34
CA SER A 208 8.12 -38.91 -3.21
C SER A 208 9.65 -38.95 -3.13
N PRO A 209 10.24 -40.03 -2.57
CA PRO A 209 11.69 -40.23 -2.54
C PRO A 209 12.34 -40.23 -3.94
N VAL A 210 11.59 -40.62 -4.98
CA VAL A 210 12.09 -40.62 -6.36
C VAL A 210 12.25 -39.20 -6.89
N LEU A 211 11.32 -38.29 -6.53
CA LEU A 211 11.36 -36.90 -6.97
C LEU A 211 12.30 -36.02 -6.13
N GLN A 212 12.73 -36.50 -4.95
CA GLN A 212 13.75 -35.84 -4.14
C GLN A 212 15.12 -35.77 -4.84
N ASP A 213 15.40 -36.64 -5.81
CA ASP A 213 16.70 -36.63 -6.51
C ASP A 213 16.88 -35.46 -7.48
N ARG A 214 15.85 -34.61 -7.67
CA ARG A 214 15.92 -33.42 -8.55
C ARG A 214 16.74 -32.27 -7.97
N GLY A 215 17.10 -32.32 -6.69
CA GLY A 215 17.94 -31.29 -6.05
C GLY A 215 19.33 -31.16 -6.69
N VAL A 216 19.87 -29.94 -6.67
CA VAL A 216 21.25 -29.68 -7.11
C VAL A 216 22.23 -30.44 -6.23
N LYS A 217 23.22 -31.11 -6.85
CA LYS A 217 24.29 -31.83 -6.12
C LYS A 217 25.53 -30.96 -5.93
N GLN A 218 25.90 -30.20 -6.96
CA GLN A 218 27.02 -29.27 -6.93
C GLN A 218 26.76 -28.07 -7.86
N PHE A 219 27.39 -26.95 -7.56
CA PHE A 219 27.38 -25.75 -8.40
C PHE A 219 28.70 -24.98 -8.27
N THR A 220 29.01 -24.13 -9.25
CA THR A 220 30.05 -23.10 -9.12
C THR A 220 29.41 -21.73 -8.88
N LEU A 221 30.09 -20.88 -8.10
CA LEU A 221 29.63 -19.53 -7.78
C LEU A 221 30.67 -18.51 -8.25
N ALA A 222 30.21 -17.45 -8.90
CA ALA A 222 31.02 -16.29 -9.26
C ALA A 222 30.31 -14.99 -8.88
N THR A 223 31.05 -13.90 -8.76
CA THR A 223 30.49 -12.55 -8.54
C THR A 223 30.99 -11.54 -9.56
N SER A 224 30.21 -10.47 -9.79
CA SER A 224 30.52 -9.41 -10.75
C SER A 224 29.84 -8.10 -10.33
N ASP A 225 30.39 -6.97 -10.78
CA ASP A 225 29.75 -5.65 -10.65
C ASP A 225 29.04 -5.20 -11.95
N ASP A 226 29.37 -5.80 -13.09
CA ASP A 226 28.96 -5.34 -14.44
C ASP A 226 28.39 -6.44 -15.37
N LYS A 227 28.41 -7.70 -14.93
CA LYS A 227 28.08 -8.92 -15.71
C LYS A 227 29.08 -9.28 -16.82
N GLU A 228 30.14 -8.51 -16.99
CA GLU A 228 31.19 -8.76 -17.99
C GLU A 228 32.40 -9.44 -17.34
N HIS A 229 32.84 -8.92 -16.20
CA HIS A 229 33.99 -9.41 -15.47
C HIS A 229 33.53 -10.23 -14.25
N TRP A 230 33.82 -11.52 -14.27
CA TRP A 230 33.41 -12.46 -13.21
C TRP A 230 34.62 -12.93 -12.40
N GLU A 231 34.51 -12.82 -11.08
CA GLU A 231 35.43 -13.42 -10.12
C GLU A 231 34.84 -14.73 -9.62
N GLU A 232 35.53 -15.85 -9.87
CA GLU A 232 35.12 -17.17 -9.40
C GLU A 232 35.36 -17.29 -7.89
N LEU A 233 34.31 -17.64 -7.14
CA LEU A 233 34.32 -17.77 -5.69
C LEU A 233 34.53 -19.22 -5.24
N GLY A 234 34.21 -20.20 -6.10
CA GLY A 234 34.51 -21.61 -5.86
C GLY A 234 33.41 -22.57 -6.34
N SER A 235 33.63 -23.86 -6.06
CA SER A 235 32.68 -24.94 -6.29
C SER A 235 32.16 -25.46 -4.96
N PHE A 236 30.85 -25.71 -4.88
CA PHE A 236 30.18 -26.11 -3.64
C PHE A 236 29.30 -27.33 -3.89
N GLU A 237 29.29 -28.26 -2.94
CA GLU A 237 28.37 -29.40 -2.91
C GLU A 237 27.15 -29.04 -2.04
N LEU A 238 25.96 -29.53 -2.41
CA LEU A 238 24.71 -29.26 -1.71
C LEU A 238 24.08 -30.54 -1.16
N GLU A 239 23.81 -30.54 0.14
CA GLU A 239 22.86 -31.43 0.80
C GLU A 239 21.45 -30.80 0.85
N ALA A 240 20.57 -31.19 1.79
CA ALA A 240 19.19 -30.70 1.85
C ALA A 240 19.05 -29.21 2.23
N SER A 241 19.82 -28.71 3.20
CA SER A 241 19.95 -27.28 3.52
C SER A 241 21.39 -26.97 3.87
N ASN A 242 21.96 -25.96 3.22
CA ASN A 242 23.39 -25.68 3.29
C ASN A 242 23.67 -24.22 3.62
N HIS A 243 24.63 -24.03 4.50
CA HIS A 243 25.24 -22.74 4.80
C HIS A 243 26.54 -22.63 4.03
N ILE A 244 26.57 -21.74 3.04
CA ILE A 244 27.70 -21.60 2.11
C ILE A 244 28.46 -20.32 2.45
N PRO A 245 29.69 -20.39 2.99
CA PRO A 245 30.49 -19.19 3.23
C PRO A 245 30.90 -18.56 1.89
N VAL A 246 30.66 -17.25 1.75
CA VAL A 246 30.95 -16.48 0.54
C VAL A 246 32.03 -15.44 0.82
N ASN A 247 31.82 -14.59 1.84
CA ASN A 247 32.72 -13.50 2.24
C ASN A 247 33.27 -12.66 1.07
N ALA A 248 32.39 -12.31 0.13
CA ALA A 248 32.72 -11.56 -1.09
C ALA A 248 31.87 -10.30 -1.20
N SER A 249 32.22 -9.39 -2.12
CA SER A 249 31.40 -8.22 -2.42
C SER A 249 31.19 -8.08 -3.91
N GLY A 250 29.93 -7.95 -4.32
CA GLY A 250 29.56 -7.74 -5.71
C GLY A 250 28.09 -7.36 -5.84
N ARG A 251 27.69 -6.91 -7.03
CA ARG A 251 26.28 -6.67 -7.34
C ARG A 251 25.58 -7.94 -7.81
N TYR A 252 26.27 -8.70 -8.65
CA TYR A 252 25.76 -9.91 -9.28
C TYR A 252 26.43 -11.14 -8.69
N PHE A 253 25.65 -12.20 -8.53
CA PHE A 253 26.16 -13.53 -8.20
C PHE A 253 25.62 -14.54 -9.21
N ARG A 254 26.50 -15.33 -9.83
CA ARG A 254 26.14 -16.34 -10.83
C ARG A 254 26.38 -17.73 -10.25
N MET A 255 25.34 -18.53 -10.22
CA MET A 255 25.37 -19.95 -9.91
C MET A 255 25.30 -20.76 -11.20
N GLU A 256 26.26 -21.64 -11.43
CA GLU A 256 26.29 -22.53 -12.59
C GLU A 256 26.20 -24.00 -12.16
N ILE A 257 25.28 -24.73 -12.78
CA ILE A 257 24.97 -26.15 -12.51
C ILE A 257 25.18 -26.94 -13.80
N THR A 258 26.04 -27.96 -13.73
CA THR A 258 26.39 -28.85 -14.85
C THR A 258 26.08 -30.33 -14.57
N VAL A 259 25.68 -30.65 -13.34
CA VAL A 259 25.29 -32.00 -12.93
C VAL A 259 23.79 -32.04 -12.71
N PHE A 260 23.13 -32.97 -13.38
CA PHE A 260 21.68 -33.14 -13.38
C PHE A 260 21.32 -34.55 -12.90
N ASN A 261 20.08 -34.71 -12.44
CA ASN A 261 19.57 -36.00 -12.00
C ASN A 261 19.35 -36.96 -13.19
N GLN A 262 18.84 -38.16 -12.92
CA GLN A 262 18.58 -39.17 -13.96
C GLN A 262 17.55 -38.73 -15.03
N GLU A 263 16.69 -37.77 -14.71
CA GLU A 263 15.73 -37.17 -15.65
C GLU A 263 16.36 -36.05 -16.50
N GLY A 264 17.57 -35.61 -16.16
CA GLY A 264 18.21 -34.45 -16.78
C GLY A 264 17.74 -33.11 -16.19
N LEU A 265 17.21 -33.11 -14.96
CA LEU A 265 16.71 -31.95 -14.25
C LEU A 265 17.62 -31.58 -13.07
N ALA A 266 17.56 -30.31 -12.68
CA ALA A 266 18.14 -29.74 -11.47
C ALA A 266 17.17 -28.71 -10.88
N GLY A 267 17.11 -28.63 -9.55
CA GLY A 267 16.17 -27.79 -8.83
C GLY A 267 16.71 -27.21 -7.54
N LEU A 268 16.17 -26.04 -7.17
CA LEU A 268 16.40 -25.38 -5.88
C LEU A 268 15.07 -24.87 -5.33
N ASN A 269 14.95 -24.77 -4.01
CA ASN A 269 13.75 -24.18 -3.39
C ASN A 269 13.99 -22.70 -3.09
N LYS A 270 15.02 -22.36 -2.30
CA LYS A 270 15.35 -20.98 -1.93
C LYS A 270 16.85 -20.74 -1.96
N VAL A 271 17.25 -19.51 -2.31
CA VAL A 271 18.62 -19.00 -2.19
C VAL A 271 18.57 -17.67 -1.46
N LYS A 272 19.08 -17.65 -0.24
CA LYS A 272 19.05 -16.50 0.67
C LYS A 272 20.45 -15.91 0.82
N PHE A 273 20.60 -14.61 0.57
CA PHE A 273 21.86 -13.90 0.70
C PHE A 273 21.93 -13.19 2.05
N TYR A 274 23.05 -13.32 2.77
CA TYR A 274 23.24 -12.69 4.08
C TYR A 274 24.48 -11.83 4.17
N ASN A 275 24.39 -10.77 4.98
CA ASN A 275 25.53 -10.04 5.50
C ASN A 275 25.45 -9.94 7.02
N GLY A 276 26.26 -10.74 7.70
CA GLY A 276 26.10 -10.99 9.13
C GLY A 276 24.71 -11.59 9.39
N GLU A 277 23.89 -10.89 10.19
CA GLU A 277 22.51 -11.29 10.51
C GLU A 277 21.47 -10.72 9.52
N GLN A 278 21.85 -9.76 8.67
CA GLN A 278 20.92 -9.17 7.70
C GLN A 278 20.67 -10.14 6.54
N LEU A 279 19.42 -10.55 6.37
CA LEU A 279 18.94 -11.19 5.14
C LEU A 279 18.69 -10.12 4.07
N TYR A 280 19.28 -10.29 2.89
CA TYR A 280 18.93 -9.52 1.70
C TYR A 280 17.68 -10.10 1.06
N ARG A 281 16.67 -9.24 0.93
CA ARG A 281 15.34 -9.54 0.38
C ARG A 281 15.14 -8.89 -0.97
N ASP A 282 15.92 -7.84 -1.26
CA ASP A 282 15.88 -7.09 -2.51
C ASP A 282 16.82 -7.77 -3.53
N VAL A 283 16.43 -8.96 -3.98
CA VAL A 283 17.23 -9.80 -4.89
C VAL A 283 16.36 -10.28 -6.06
N GLU A 284 16.78 -9.95 -7.27
CA GLU A 284 16.13 -10.43 -8.49
C GLU A 284 16.96 -11.55 -9.12
N ALA A 285 16.30 -12.64 -9.53
CA ALA A 285 16.96 -13.80 -10.11
C ALA A 285 16.55 -14.02 -11.57
N TYR A 286 17.50 -14.48 -12.38
CA TYR A 286 17.35 -14.78 -13.79
C TYR A 286 17.92 -16.17 -14.06
N ALA A 287 17.18 -17.04 -14.75
CA ALA A 287 17.68 -18.35 -15.15
C ALA A 287 17.64 -18.49 -16.67
N ASN A 288 18.62 -19.19 -17.24
CA ASN A 288 18.65 -19.52 -18.67
C ASN A 288 17.73 -20.70 -19.05
N THR A 289 17.15 -21.38 -18.06
CA THR A 289 16.29 -22.56 -18.25
C THR A 289 15.26 -22.68 -17.11
N THR A 290 14.04 -23.08 -17.47
CA THR A 290 12.91 -23.26 -16.55
C THR A 290 11.99 -24.35 -17.08
N LEU A 291 11.47 -25.20 -16.21
CA LEU A 291 10.57 -26.29 -16.58
C LEU A 291 9.13 -25.82 -16.86
N LEU A 292 8.56 -25.02 -15.95
CA LEU A 292 7.17 -24.55 -16.04
C LEU A 292 7.12 -23.05 -15.76
N ASN A 293 6.52 -22.30 -16.67
CA ASN A 293 6.41 -20.85 -16.60
C ASN A 293 5.12 -20.38 -17.29
N GLU A 294 4.04 -20.29 -16.52
CA GLU A 294 2.72 -19.93 -17.02
C GLU A 294 2.32 -18.53 -16.55
N PRO A 295 1.54 -17.77 -17.33
CA PRO A 295 0.92 -16.54 -16.84
C PRO A 295 0.05 -16.81 -15.61
N GLU A 296 0.18 -15.99 -14.58
CA GLU A 296 -0.64 -16.12 -13.37
C GLU A 296 -1.96 -15.32 -13.46
N HIS A 297 -2.05 -14.36 -14.38
CA HIS A 297 -3.21 -13.49 -14.62
C HIS A 297 -3.54 -12.57 -13.43
N SER A 298 -2.50 -12.13 -12.72
CA SER A 298 -2.59 -11.15 -11.65
C SER A 298 -2.82 -9.74 -12.18
N TRP A 299 -3.42 -8.89 -11.36
CA TRP A 299 -3.54 -7.46 -11.59
C TRP A 299 -2.95 -6.66 -10.43
N ILE A 300 -3.07 -5.33 -10.48
CA ILE A 300 -2.54 -4.46 -9.43
C ILE A 300 -3.59 -3.47 -8.92
N TRP A 301 -3.60 -3.26 -7.61
CA TRP A 301 -4.29 -2.16 -6.96
C TRP A 301 -3.27 -1.12 -6.51
N LEU A 302 -3.46 0.12 -6.95
CA LEU A 302 -2.51 1.19 -6.66
C LEU A 302 -2.58 1.56 -5.17
N GLN A 303 -1.43 1.93 -4.60
CA GLN A 303 -1.34 2.46 -3.24
C GLN A 303 -0.70 3.86 -3.23
N ASP A 304 -0.28 4.30 -2.05
CA ASP A 304 0.38 5.58 -1.86
C ASP A 304 1.77 5.60 -2.49
N GLY A 305 2.31 6.81 -2.59
CA GLY A 305 3.52 7.10 -3.32
C GLY A 305 4.20 8.38 -2.88
N VAL A 306 5.33 8.67 -3.51
CA VAL A 306 6.12 9.87 -3.29
C VAL A 306 6.70 10.34 -4.61
N VAL A 307 6.70 11.65 -4.81
CA VAL A 307 7.42 12.27 -5.91
C VAL A 307 8.83 12.59 -5.44
N ILE A 308 9.82 12.00 -6.10
CA ILE A 308 11.24 12.29 -5.90
C ILE A 308 11.78 12.78 -7.23
N ASP A 309 12.28 14.02 -7.25
CA ASP A 309 12.65 14.74 -8.46
C ASP A 309 11.50 14.75 -9.49
N ASN A 310 11.74 14.27 -10.71
CA ASN A 310 10.75 14.20 -11.79
C ASN A 310 10.09 12.82 -11.93
N TYR A 311 10.04 12.03 -10.85
CA TYR A 311 9.45 10.70 -10.88
C TYR A 311 8.45 10.52 -9.74
N LEU A 312 7.31 9.90 -10.04
CA LEU A 312 6.43 9.32 -9.03
C LEU A 312 6.86 7.88 -8.78
N TYR A 313 7.08 7.55 -7.51
CA TYR A 313 7.26 6.20 -7.02
C TYR A 313 6.07 5.81 -6.17
N PHE A 314 5.51 4.63 -6.37
CA PHE A 314 4.35 4.15 -5.59
C PHE A 314 4.33 2.63 -5.52
N PHE A 315 3.58 2.09 -4.55
CA PHE A 315 3.66 0.67 -4.16
C PHE A 315 2.37 -0.12 -4.42
N PRO A 316 1.95 -0.36 -5.68
CA PRO A 316 0.80 -1.20 -5.93
C PRO A 316 0.92 -2.60 -5.32
N MET A 317 -0.20 -3.09 -4.78
CA MET A 317 -0.36 -4.47 -4.38
C MET A 317 -0.58 -5.34 -5.62
N ILE A 318 0.07 -6.50 -5.67
CA ILE A 318 -0.21 -7.55 -6.64
C ILE A 318 -1.41 -8.35 -6.15
N ILE A 319 -2.44 -8.47 -6.97
CA ILE A 319 -3.71 -9.10 -6.63
C ILE A 319 -3.96 -10.28 -7.54
N ASN A 320 -4.47 -11.37 -6.98
CA ASN A 320 -4.97 -12.52 -7.73
C ASN A 320 -6.35 -12.93 -7.22
N SER A 321 -7.12 -13.67 -8.01
CA SER A 321 -8.45 -14.16 -7.65
C SER A 321 -8.38 -15.18 -6.52
N ASP A 322 -9.30 -15.07 -5.57
CA ASP A 322 -9.59 -16.10 -4.56
C ASP A 322 -11.09 -16.42 -4.59
N LEU A 323 -11.46 -17.41 -5.40
CA LEU A 323 -12.85 -17.81 -5.58
C LEU A 323 -13.44 -18.52 -4.35
N THR A 324 -12.65 -18.74 -3.28
CA THR A 324 -13.16 -19.30 -2.02
C THR A 324 -13.84 -18.26 -1.14
N GLN A 325 -13.65 -16.97 -1.42
CA GLN A 325 -14.28 -15.86 -0.71
C GLN A 325 -15.69 -15.55 -1.26
N PRO A 326 -16.55 -14.87 -0.47
CA PRO A 326 -17.85 -14.41 -0.95
C PRO A 326 -17.74 -13.35 -2.07
N GLU A 327 -18.83 -13.13 -2.81
CA GLU A 327 -18.94 -12.07 -3.82
C GLU A 327 -18.49 -10.72 -3.26
N GLY A 328 -17.76 -9.95 -4.08
CA GLY A 328 -17.17 -8.68 -3.68
C GLY A 328 -15.87 -8.81 -2.86
N MET A 329 -15.48 -10.02 -2.47
CA MET A 329 -14.24 -10.30 -1.71
C MET A 329 -13.34 -11.36 -2.36
N GLN A 330 -13.54 -11.68 -3.65
CA GLN A 330 -12.90 -12.79 -4.37
C GLN A 330 -11.46 -12.50 -4.82
N PHE A 331 -10.61 -12.07 -3.89
CA PHE A 331 -9.23 -11.68 -4.16
C PHE A 331 -8.30 -12.04 -3.01
N CYS A 332 -7.01 -12.15 -3.32
CA CYS A 332 -5.94 -12.22 -2.34
C CYS A 332 -4.77 -11.32 -2.76
N VAL A 333 -4.03 -10.81 -1.77
CA VAL A 333 -2.81 -10.03 -1.99
C VAL A 333 -1.62 -11.00 -2.09
N LYS A 334 -0.88 -10.92 -3.18
CA LYS A 334 0.23 -11.82 -3.52
C LYS A 334 1.60 -11.19 -3.36
N GLY A 335 1.68 -9.86 -3.27
CA GLY A 335 2.95 -9.15 -3.20
C GLY A 335 2.78 -7.66 -3.36
N VAL A 336 3.91 -6.97 -3.44
CA VAL A 336 3.98 -5.55 -3.72
C VAL A 336 4.99 -5.33 -4.85
N VAL A 337 4.68 -4.42 -5.75
CA VAL A 337 5.60 -3.93 -6.77
C VAL A 337 5.79 -2.43 -6.56
N MET A 338 7.00 -1.93 -6.75
CA MET A 338 7.25 -0.51 -6.90
C MET A 338 7.14 -0.14 -8.37
N ILE A 339 6.33 0.85 -8.68
CA ILE A 339 6.29 1.48 -10.00
C ILE A 339 6.97 2.85 -9.90
N LYS A 340 7.96 3.08 -10.77
CA LYS A 340 8.62 4.37 -10.99
C LYS A 340 8.17 4.93 -12.34
N VAL A 341 7.55 6.10 -12.34
CA VAL A 341 7.01 6.72 -13.56
C VAL A 341 7.53 8.15 -13.72
N PRO A 342 8.06 8.51 -14.90
CA PRO A 342 8.46 9.88 -15.16
C PRO A 342 7.26 10.83 -15.22
N ILE A 343 7.48 12.02 -14.67
CA ILE A 343 6.57 13.16 -14.73
C ILE A 343 7.10 14.10 -15.82
N VAL A 344 6.30 14.29 -16.88
CA VAL A 344 6.63 15.16 -18.02
C VAL A 344 5.50 16.18 -18.17
N ASP A 345 5.84 17.48 -18.11
CA ASP A 345 4.87 18.59 -18.17
C ASP A 345 3.70 18.43 -17.18
N GLY A 346 4.04 17.94 -15.98
CA GLY A 346 3.11 17.69 -14.87
C GLY A 346 2.09 16.60 -15.16
N ARG A 347 2.38 15.65 -16.05
CA ARG A 347 1.60 14.42 -16.25
C ARG A 347 2.51 13.21 -16.16
N LEU A 348 1.95 12.07 -15.78
CA LEU A 348 2.66 10.81 -15.85
C LEU A 348 2.85 10.40 -17.32
N ASP A 349 4.01 9.82 -17.63
CA ASP A 349 4.28 9.09 -18.88
C ASP A 349 4.35 7.59 -18.57
N PRO A 350 3.19 6.88 -18.60
CA PRO A 350 3.12 5.50 -18.14
C PRO A 350 3.73 4.51 -19.14
N ASP A 351 4.06 4.92 -20.37
CA ASP A 351 4.76 4.06 -21.34
C ASP A 351 6.23 3.89 -20.96
N LYS A 352 6.77 4.78 -20.13
CA LYS A 352 8.11 4.71 -19.56
C LYS A 352 8.12 4.30 -18.09
N ALA A 353 7.03 3.67 -17.63
CA ALA A 353 6.97 3.13 -16.28
C ALA A 353 7.98 1.99 -16.12
N GLU A 354 8.78 2.04 -15.05
CA GLU A 354 9.66 0.95 -14.64
C GLU A 354 9.03 0.24 -13.43
N GLN A 355 9.11 -1.10 -13.40
CA GLN A 355 8.61 -1.90 -12.29
C GLN A 355 9.74 -2.69 -11.64
N LYS A 356 9.71 -2.76 -10.31
CA LYS A 356 10.60 -3.57 -9.49
C LYS A 356 9.80 -4.25 -8.39
N TYR A 357 9.97 -5.56 -8.22
CA TYR A 357 9.36 -6.27 -7.10
C TYR A 357 9.82 -5.67 -5.77
N ALA A 358 8.88 -5.45 -4.85
CA ALA A 358 9.17 -4.86 -3.54
C ALA A 358 8.90 -5.91 -2.44
N PRO A 359 9.91 -6.34 -1.66
CA PRO A 359 9.76 -7.33 -0.60
C PRO A 359 9.12 -6.72 0.66
N LEU A 360 8.02 -6.00 0.48
CA LEU A 360 7.30 -5.24 1.50
C LEU A 360 6.06 -5.97 2.02
N LEU A 361 5.78 -7.16 1.49
CA LEU A 361 4.79 -8.10 2.00
C LEU A 361 5.52 -9.32 2.56
N VAL A 362 5.39 -9.57 3.86
CA VAL A 362 5.98 -10.74 4.53
C VAL A 362 5.03 -11.32 5.56
N GLU A 363 5.13 -12.62 5.80
CA GLU A 363 4.25 -13.33 6.75
C GLU A 363 5.05 -14.18 7.73
N ARG A 364 4.60 -14.20 8.99
CA ARG A 364 5.20 -15.02 10.05
C ARG A 364 4.20 -15.26 11.18
N GLY A 365 4.07 -16.51 11.61
CA GLY A 365 3.26 -16.87 12.78
C GLY A 365 1.78 -16.47 12.66
N GLY A 366 1.19 -16.56 11.46
CA GLY A 366 -0.21 -16.19 11.21
C GLY A 366 -0.48 -14.68 11.16
N SER A 367 0.57 -13.86 11.13
CA SER A 367 0.48 -12.42 10.89
C SER A 367 1.11 -12.05 9.55
N GLN A 368 0.62 -10.98 8.94
CA GLN A 368 1.12 -10.42 7.69
C GLN A 368 1.56 -8.96 7.91
N TRP A 369 2.74 -8.58 7.42
CA TRP A 369 3.23 -7.21 7.39
C TRP A 369 3.17 -6.73 5.95
N LEU A 370 2.54 -5.58 5.73
CA LEU A 370 2.47 -4.92 4.42
C LEU A 370 2.86 -3.45 4.57
N PHE A 371 3.86 -2.99 3.82
CA PHE A 371 4.27 -1.57 3.75
C PHE A 371 3.91 -0.94 2.39
N GLY A 372 3.79 0.39 2.37
CA GLY A 372 3.42 1.17 1.17
C GLY A 372 2.01 1.76 1.22
N GLY A 373 1.27 1.51 2.30
CA GLY A 373 -0.12 1.96 2.47
C GLY A 373 -0.26 3.48 2.69
N SER A 374 0.77 4.13 3.23
CA SER A 374 0.87 5.60 3.25
C SER A 374 2.32 6.07 3.27
N ILE A 375 2.62 7.21 2.64
CA ILE A 375 3.97 7.79 2.62
C ILE A 375 3.96 9.24 3.08
N MET A 376 4.95 9.61 3.90
CA MET A 376 5.12 10.97 4.39
C MET A 376 6.59 11.38 4.34
N SER A 377 6.92 12.37 3.51
CA SER A 377 8.27 12.94 3.44
C SER A 377 8.51 13.93 4.58
N ASN A 378 9.48 13.66 5.44
CA ASN A 378 9.90 14.56 6.52
C ASN A 378 11.22 15.28 6.17
N THR A 379 11.19 16.03 5.07
CA THR A 379 12.36 16.68 4.47
C THR A 379 12.20 18.19 4.39
N GLU A 380 13.30 18.92 4.19
CA GLU A 380 13.25 20.37 3.92
C GLU A 380 12.42 20.69 2.67
N ALA A 381 12.53 19.86 1.62
CA ALA A 381 11.78 20.03 0.37
C ALA A 381 10.26 19.86 0.56
N ALA A 382 9.84 18.98 1.49
CA ALA A 382 8.44 18.84 1.89
C ALA A 382 7.96 19.98 2.82
N GLY A 383 8.87 20.88 3.22
CA GLY A 383 8.58 21.98 4.13
C GLY A 383 8.17 21.50 5.52
N ALA A 384 8.73 20.39 6.00
CA ALA A 384 8.50 19.90 7.36
C ALA A 384 8.99 20.92 8.40
N LEU A 385 8.35 21.01 9.57
CA LEU A 385 8.79 21.94 10.62
C LEU A 385 10.11 21.50 11.26
N ASN A 386 10.33 20.19 11.37
CA ASN A 386 11.53 19.59 11.94
C ASN A 386 12.04 18.47 11.02
N PRO A 387 12.66 18.81 9.87
CA PRO A 387 13.07 17.83 8.88
C PRO A 387 14.22 16.97 9.41
N ASP A 388 14.12 15.66 9.22
CA ASP A 388 15.19 14.69 9.53
C ASP A 388 15.79 14.03 8.28
N GLY A 389 15.27 14.39 7.10
CA GLY A 389 15.77 13.92 5.80
C GLY A 389 15.21 12.56 5.38
N TYR A 390 14.32 11.96 6.16
CA TYR A 390 13.73 10.67 5.84
C TYR A 390 12.37 10.79 5.14
N ILE A 391 12.10 9.80 4.29
CA ILE A 391 10.77 9.46 3.82
C ILE A 391 10.26 8.34 4.72
N TYR A 392 9.11 8.56 5.35
CA TYR A 392 8.44 7.59 6.20
C TYR A 392 7.44 6.79 5.38
N ILE A 393 7.53 5.46 5.46
CA ILE A 393 6.67 4.52 4.77
C ILE A 393 5.85 3.78 5.82
N TYR A 394 4.57 4.11 5.89
CA TYR A 394 3.62 3.46 6.76
C TYR A 394 3.04 2.21 6.10
N GLY A 395 2.73 1.25 6.95
CA GLY A 395 2.17 -0.03 6.58
C GLY A 395 1.23 -0.53 7.66
N TYR A 396 0.86 -1.81 7.59
CA TYR A 396 0.10 -2.44 8.63
C TYR A 396 0.50 -3.89 8.85
N LYS A 397 0.43 -4.30 10.12
CA LYS A 397 0.38 -5.69 10.52
C LYS A 397 -1.07 -6.14 10.56
N THR A 398 -1.39 -7.23 9.88
CA THR A 398 -2.69 -7.90 9.97
C THR A 398 -2.56 -9.13 10.85
N THR A 399 -3.36 -9.19 11.92
CA THR A 399 -3.48 -10.38 12.79
C THR A 399 -4.96 -10.68 12.98
N GLY A 400 -5.46 -11.76 12.39
CA GLY A 400 -6.90 -12.00 12.32
C GLY A 400 -7.63 -10.84 11.63
N PRO A 401 -8.71 -10.28 12.22
CA PRO A 401 -9.46 -9.18 11.59
C PRO A 401 -8.84 -7.79 11.83
N VAL A 402 -7.84 -7.68 12.71
CA VAL A 402 -7.30 -6.38 13.15
C VAL A 402 -6.11 -5.97 12.29
N LYS A 403 -6.07 -4.69 11.92
CA LYS A 403 -4.91 -4.05 11.30
C LYS A 403 -4.30 -3.01 12.23
N GLU A 404 -2.98 -3.03 12.33
CA GLU A 404 -2.21 -2.16 13.21
C GLU A 404 -1.08 -1.47 12.44
N LEU A 405 -0.96 -0.15 12.57
CA LEU A 405 -0.01 0.71 11.87
C LEU A 405 1.43 0.30 12.18
N LEU A 406 2.23 0.19 11.14
CA LEU A 406 3.68 -0.03 11.19
C LEU A 406 4.41 1.13 10.52
N LEU A 407 5.72 1.23 10.77
CA LEU A 407 6.53 2.29 10.21
C LEU A 407 7.92 1.79 9.76
N ALA A 408 8.27 2.19 8.55
CA ALA A 408 9.60 2.12 7.99
C ALA A 408 10.09 3.52 7.59
N ARG A 409 11.38 3.68 7.36
CA ARG A 409 11.95 4.90 6.78
C ARG A 409 13.15 4.61 5.89
N VAL A 410 13.38 5.51 4.94
CA VAL A 410 14.53 5.50 4.03
C VAL A 410 14.86 6.93 3.59
N LYS A 411 16.08 7.17 3.12
CA LYS A 411 16.42 8.42 2.43
C LYS A 411 16.04 8.37 0.95
N ALA A 412 15.91 9.53 0.33
CA ALA A 412 15.51 9.62 -1.09
C ALA A 412 16.50 8.91 -2.03
N GLU A 413 17.81 9.04 -1.79
CA GLU A 413 18.85 8.39 -2.62
C GLU A 413 18.85 6.86 -2.55
N ASP A 414 18.31 6.29 -1.46
CA ASP A 414 18.25 4.86 -1.22
C ASP A 414 16.83 4.28 -1.42
N PHE A 415 15.88 5.09 -1.89
CA PHE A 415 14.46 4.75 -1.91
C PHE A 415 14.16 3.44 -2.66
N VAL A 416 14.90 3.17 -3.74
CA VAL A 416 14.74 1.98 -4.59
C VAL A 416 15.49 0.74 -4.09
N TYR A 417 16.22 0.82 -2.97
CA TYR A 417 17.02 -0.27 -2.42
C TYR A 417 16.42 -0.74 -1.08
N PHE A 418 15.53 -1.73 -1.15
CA PHE A 418 14.67 -2.10 0.00
C PHE A 418 15.45 -2.71 1.18
N ASP A 419 16.64 -3.28 0.92
CA ASP A 419 17.54 -3.77 1.97
C ASP A 419 18.27 -2.67 2.75
N ASP A 420 18.14 -1.41 2.33
CA ASP A 420 18.68 -0.24 3.03
C ASP A 420 17.61 0.53 3.81
N TRP A 421 16.35 0.09 3.70
CA TRP A 421 15.27 0.61 4.53
C TRP A 421 15.43 0.14 5.98
N THR A 422 14.88 0.91 6.91
CA THR A 422 14.83 0.53 8.32
C THR A 422 13.42 0.59 8.87
N TYR A 423 13.12 -0.27 9.83
CA TYR A 423 11.80 -0.53 10.40
C TYR A 423 11.80 -0.20 11.89
N TYR A 424 10.77 0.50 12.36
CA TYR A 424 10.71 0.96 13.74
C TYR A 424 10.36 -0.18 14.70
N ASP A 425 11.27 -0.51 15.63
CA ASP A 425 11.11 -1.61 16.59
C ASP A 425 10.38 -1.23 17.89
N GLY A 426 9.93 0.02 17.99
CA GLY A 426 9.32 0.59 19.20
C GLY A 426 10.26 1.48 20.00
N SER A 427 11.57 1.39 19.74
CA SER A 427 12.61 2.17 20.40
C SER A 427 13.71 2.69 19.46
N SER A 428 14.01 1.95 18.40
CA SER A 428 15.09 2.19 17.45
C SER A 428 14.68 1.72 16.03
N TRP A 429 15.65 1.68 15.13
CA TRP A 429 15.48 1.35 13.71
C TRP A 429 16.27 0.09 13.37
N SER A 430 15.56 -0.97 12.97
CA SER A 430 16.12 -2.27 12.59
C SER A 430 16.11 -2.45 11.07
N LYS A 431 17.00 -3.28 10.53
CA LYS A 431 16.96 -3.70 9.11
C LYS A 431 16.06 -4.90 8.87
N ASP A 432 15.63 -5.59 9.92
CA ASP A 432 14.70 -6.71 9.80
C ASP A 432 13.26 -6.20 9.82
N ILE A 433 12.54 -6.42 8.73
CA ILE A 433 11.12 -6.07 8.56
C ILE A 433 10.23 -6.67 9.67
N PHE A 434 10.58 -7.84 10.20
CA PHE A 434 9.81 -8.48 11.27
C PHE A 434 10.03 -7.84 12.65
N SER A 435 11.03 -6.97 12.79
CA SER A 435 11.22 -6.17 14.02
C SER A 435 10.18 -5.07 14.15
N ALA A 436 9.47 -4.71 13.06
CA ALA A 436 8.48 -3.64 13.08
C ALA A 436 7.34 -3.94 14.07
N VAL A 437 7.11 -3.03 15.02
CA VAL A 437 6.03 -3.15 16.02
C VAL A 437 4.85 -2.23 15.71
N PRO A 438 3.62 -2.64 16.06
CA PRO A 438 2.44 -1.78 16.03
C PRO A 438 2.64 -0.45 16.77
N ILE A 439 2.35 0.68 16.11
CA ILE A 439 2.37 2.03 16.72
C ILE A 439 0.98 2.67 16.85
N LEU A 440 -0.04 2.10 16.21
CA LEU A 440 -1.45 2.51 16.31
C LEU A 440 -2.37 1.34 15.88
N GLY A 441 -3.32 0.92 16.71
CA GLY A 441 -4.27 -0.15 16.37
C GLY A 441 -5.55 0.34 15.66
N HIS A 442 -6.33 -0.60 15.13
CA HIS A 442 -7.66 -0.38 14.54
C HIS A 442 -7.69 0.52 13.30
N ILE A 443 -6.69 0.38 12.42
CA ILE A 443 -6.59 1.17 11.18
C ILE A 443 -7.17 0.44 9.95
N SER A 444 -7.25 1.13 8.82
CA SER A 444 -7.62 0.60 7.51
C SER A 444 -6.41 0.43 6.58
N CYS A 445 -6.61 -0.25 5.44
CA CYS A 445 -5.56 -0.46 4.44
C CYS A 445 -5.06 0.87 3.88
N GLU A 446 -5.99 1.71 3.43
CA GLU A 446 -5.72 3.12 3.14
C GLU A 446 -5.81 3.92 4.43
N HIS A 447 -4.80 4.75 4.66
CA HIS A 447 -4.74 5.71 5.76
C HIS A 447 -3.79 6.84 5.36
N SER A 448 -3.63 7.84 6.22
CA SER A 448 -2.64 8.90 6.04
C SER A 448 -2.02 9.28 7.36
N VAL A 449 -0.74 9.64 7.37
CA VAL A 449 -0.10 10.38 8.48
C VAL A 449 0.49 11.67 7.95
N SER A 450 0.26 12.80 8.63
CA SER A 450 0.70 14.12 8.15
C SER A 450 1.02 15.08 9.30
N GLU A 451 2.04 15.92 9.13
CA GLU A 451 2.45 16.94 10.10
C GLU A 451 1.51 18.17 10.06
N LEU A 452 0.95 18.55 11.21
CA LEU A 452 0.14 19.76 11.40
C LEU A 452 1.06 20.98 11.61
N LYS A 453 1.04 21.93 10.67
CA LYS A 453 1.90 23.13 10.68
C LYS A 453 1.28 24.35 11.36
N HIS A 454 -0.05 24.35 11.48
CA HIS A 454 -0.86 25.36 12.14
C HIS A 454 -1.94 24.73 13.02
N GLY A 455 -2.76 25.56 13.67
CA GLY A 455 -3.78 25.10 14.60
C GLY A 455 -3.24 24.76 15.99
N HIS A 456 -4.12 24.29 16.87
CA HIS A 456 -3.78 24.08 18.28
C HIS A 456 -2.89 22.86 18.53
N ASN A 457 -2.75 21.97 17.54
CA ASN A 457 -1.85 20.82 17.56
C ASN A 457 -0.60 21.01 16.68
N ARG A 458 -0.22 22.26 16.39
CA ARG A 458 0.99 22.56 15.61
C ARG A 458 2.22 21.77 16.09
N GLY A 459 2.94 21.18 15.15
CA GLY A 459 4.13 20.35 15.38
C GLY A 459 3.82 18.89 15.73
N LYS A 460 2.55 18.51 15.81
CA LYS A 460 2.11 17.11 15.95
C LYS A 460 1.75 16.51 14.61
N TYR A 461 1.58 15.20 14.60
CA TYR A 461 1.19 14.40 13.45
C TYR A 461 -0.24 13.91 13.64
N ILE A 462 -1.03 13.94 12.57
CA ILE A 462 -2.38 13.39 12.53
C ILE A 462 -2.42 12.17 11.63
N ALA A 463 -2.93 11.06 12.16
CA ALA A 463 -3.33 9.89 11.39
C ALA A 463 -4.85 9.98 11.08
N VAL A 464 -5.27 9.70 9.85
CA VAL A 464 -6.68 9.60 9.44
C VAL A 464 -6.92 8.25 8.77
N PHE A 465 -7.96 7.53 9.19
CA PHE A 465 -8.23 6.15 8.79
C PHE A 465 -9.70 5.76 9.04
N SER A 466 -10.17 4.68 8.40
CA SER A 466 -11.40 3.99 8.80
C SER A 466 -11.11 3.01 9.94
N TYR A 467 -11.96 2.98 10.96
CA TYR A 467 -11.80 2.06 12.09
C TYR A 467 -12.01 0.61 11.62
N ASP A 468 -11.08 -0.31 11.89
CA ASP A 468 -11.19 -1.74 11.57
C ASP A 468 -11.59 -2.05 10.10
N VAL A 469 -10.95 -1.37 9.14
CA VAL A 469 -11.07 -1.58 7.69
C VAL A 469 -12.45 -1.24 7.11
N THR A 470 -13.50 -1.99 7.45
CA THR A 470 -14.85 -1.90 6.87
C THR A 470 -15.88 -1.52 7.93
N THR A 471 -15.80 -0.28 8.41
CA THR A 471 -16.82 0.30 9.30
C THR A 471 -17.25 1.67 8.77
N PRO A 472 -18.46 2.14 9.11
CA PRO A 472 -18.90 3.49 8.75
C PRO A 472 -18.21 4.57 9.60
N GLN A 473 -17.10 4.28 10.29
CA GLN A 473 -16.48 5.17 11.25
C GLN A 473 -15.14 5.66 10.71
N VAL A 474 -15.06 6.95 10.40
CA VAL A 474 -13.80 7.64 10.16
C VAL A 474 -13.23 8.09 11.50
N CYS A 475 -11.95 7.82 11.71
CA CYS A 475 -11.23 8.15 12.92
C CYS A 475 -10.00 9.00 12.61
N PHE A 476 -9.53 9.70 13.64
CA PHE A 476 -8.18 10.24 13.66
C PHE A 476 -7.42 9.84 14.93
N SER A 477 -6.10 9.97 14.88
CA SER A 477 -5.23 9.88 16.05
C SER A 477 -4.09 10.89 15.95
N LEU A 478 -3.59 11.38 17.08
CA LEU A 478 -2.53 12.37 17.15
C LEU A 478 -1.26 11.80 17.77
N ALA A 479 -0.10 12.20 17.26
CA ALA A 479 1.21 11.84 17.81
C ALA A 479 2.17 13.04 17.89
N PRO A 480 3.08 13.08 18.87
CA PRO A 480 4.13 14.11 18.92
C PRO A 480 5.27 13.88 17.91
N HIS A 481 5.42 12.66 17.41
CA HIS A 481 6.46 12.26 16.44
C HIS A 481 5.85 11.38 15.34
N PRO A 482 6.52 11.24 14.17
CA PRO A 482 5.97 10.41 13.10
C PRO A 482 5.90 8.92 13.46
N TRP A 483 6.70 8.47 14.43
CA TRP A 483 6.68 7.12 15.00
C TRP A 483 5.80 6.97 16.26
N GLY A 484 5.03 7.99 16.64
CA GLY A 484 4.17 7.96 17.82
C GLY A 484 4.80 8.56 19.09
N PRO A 485 4.30 8.21 20.28
CA PRO A 485 3.12 7.37 20.51
C PRO A 485 1.85 8.06 20.00
N PHE A 486 1.03 7.33 19.24
CA PHE A 486 -0.27 7.82 18.80
C PHE A 486 -1.29 7.75 19.95
N SER A 487 -2.20 8.72 20.01
CA SER A 487 -3.33 8.69 20.92
C SER A 487 -4.28 7.53 20.60
N LYS A 488 -5.20 7.22 21.50
CA LYS A 488 -6.31 6.31 21.17
C LYS A 488 -7.08 6.86 19.96
N PRO A 489 -7.51 6.01 19.00
CA PRO A 489 -8.38 6.44 17.91
C PRO A 489 -9.60 7.21 18.42
N GLN A 490 -9.88 8.35 17.81
CA GLN A 490 -11.08 9.15 18.07
C GLN A 490 -11.98 9.15 16.84
N LYS A 491 -13.21 8.67 16.99
CA LYS A 491 -14.25 8.73 15.95
C LYS A 491 -14.60 10.19 15.67
N ILE A 492 -14.58 10.57 14.40
CA ILE A 492 -14.82 11.96 13.98
C ILE A 492 -15.97 12.10 12.98
N TYR A 493 -16.27 11.06 12.21
CA TYR A 493 -17.34 11.09 11.24
C TYR A 493 -17.99 9.71 11.05
N HIS A 494 -19.31 9.69 10.97
CA HIS A 494 -20.09 8.50 10.61
C HIS A 494 -20.55 8.61 9.16
N CYS A 495 -20.18 7.63 8.33
CA CYS A 495 -20.51 7.61 6.91
C CYS A 495 -22.01 7.33 6.71
N PRO A 496 -22.81 8.29 6.19
CA PRO A 496 -24.25 8.11 6.04
C PRO A 496 -24.63 7.18 4.90
N ASP A 497 -23.69 6.85 4.01
CA ASP A 497 -23.94 6.08 2.78
C ASP A 497 -24.56 4.70 3.05
N ILE A 498 -24.24 4.09 4.20
CA ILE A 498 -24.83 2.80 4.61
C ILE A 498 -26.35 2.89 4.78
N ASP A 499 -26.88 4.02 5.27
CA ASP A 499 -28.31 4.25 5.46
C ASP A 499 -28.99 4.77 4.19
N ILE A 500 -28.24 5.49 3.35
CA ILE A 500 -28.71 6.05 2.08
C ILE A 500 -28.94 4.93 1.07
N TYR A 501 -27.93 4.10 0.83
CA TYR A 501 -27.96 3.07 -0.21
C TYR A 501 -28.43 1.70 0.32
N LYS A 502 -28.35 1.47 1.64
CA LYS A 502 -28.85 0.24 2.31
C LYS A 502 -28.23 -1.03 1.72
N SER A 503 -28.93 -2.17 1.84
CA SER A 503 -28.54 -3.46 1.26
C SER A 503 -27.15 -3.91 1.74
N THR A 504 -26.23 -4.22 0.83
CA THR A 504 -24.86 -4.68 1.12
C THR A 504 -23.83 -3.54 1.04
N THR A 505 -24.24 -2.28 1.23
CA THR A 505 -23.34 -1.12 1.22
C THR A 505 -22.39 -1.14 2.42
N TYR A 506 -21.13 -0.80 2.17
CA TYR A 506 -20.14 -0.58 3.21
C TYR A 506 -19.24 0.61 2.88
N CYS A 507 -18.62 1.18 3.93
CA CYS A 507 -17.64 2.25 3.83
C CYS A 507 -16.29 1.75 4.36
N TYR A 508 -15.20 2.27 3.81
CA TYR A 508 -13.85 1.81 4.11
C TYR A 508 -12.79 2.84 3.71
N ASN A 509 -11.56 2.60 4.15
CA ASN A 509 -10.36 3.22 3.59
C ASN A 509 -10.35 4.76 3.60
N ALA A 510 -10.69 5.36 4.74
CA ALA A 510 -10.60 6.81 4.88
C ALA A 510 -9.15 7.30 4.95
N LYS A 511 -8.85 8.47 4.37
CA LYS A 511 -7.52 9.12 4.49
C LYS A 511 -7.58 10.62 4.19
N ALA A 512 -6.58 11.36 4.65
CA ALA A 512 -6.40 12.78 4.31
C ALA A 512 -5.69 12.98 2.96
N HIS A 513 -5.91 14.17 2.37
CA HIS A 513 -5.22 14.66 1.16
C HIS A 513 -4.47 15.96 1.49
N PRO A 514 -3.21 15.91 1.96
CA PRO A 514 -2.65 17.04 2.69
C PRO A 514 -2.34 18.26 1.82
N HIS A 515 -1.81 18.09 0.60
CA HIS A 515 -1.61 19.23 -0.32
C HIS A 515 -2.91 19.87 -0.84
N LEU A 516 -4.07 19.22 -0.65
CA LEU A 516 -5.41 19.77 -0.94
C LEU A 516 -6.07 20.41 0.30
N SER A 517 -5.33 20.48 1.40
CA SER A 517 -5.83 20.75 2.74
C SER A 517 -5.05 21.88 3.44
N GLN A 518 -5.66 22.39 4.49
CA GLN A 518 -4.98 23.24 5.49
C GLN A 518 -4.88 22.45 6.79
N SER A 519 -3.88 22.73 7.63
CA SER A 519 -3.72 22.08 8.93
C SER A 519 -4.94 22.26 9.84
N THR A 520 -5.70 23.35 9.65
CA THR A 520 -6.93 23.65 10.40
C THR A 520 -8.22 23.23 9.67
N SER A 521 -8.13 22.74 8.44
CA SER A 521 -9.26 22.29 7.62
C SER A 521 -8.82 21.19 6.65
N ILE A 522 -8.81 19.97 7.17
CA ILE A 522 -8.26 18.78 6.51
C ILE A 522 -9.33 18.17 5.61
N LEU A 523 -9.07 18.12 4.30
CA LEU A 523 -9.84 17.32 3.36
C LEU A 523 -9.47 15.84 3.54
N ALA A 524 -10.46 15.02 3.83
CA ALA A 524 -10.32 13.57 3.88
C ALA A 524 -11.37 12.91 3.00
N SER A 525 -11.01 11.78 2.40
CA SER A 525 -11.94 10.92 1.66
C SER A 525 -12.25 9.65 2.43
N TYR A 526 -13.30 8.95 2.03
CA TYR A 526 -13.54 7.53 2.30
C TYR A 526 -14.20 6.88 1.08
N ASN A 527 -14.04 5.56 0.93
CA ASN A 527 -14.62 4.80 -0.16
C ASN A 527 -15.99 4.23 0.25
N VAL A 528 -16.88 4.10 -0.74
CA VAL A 528 -18.20 3.49 -0.61
C VAL A 528 -18.30 2.39 -1.67
N ASN A 529 -18.70 1.19 -1.26
CA ASN A 529 -18.89 0.06 -2.17
C ASN A 529 -20.01 -0.86 -1.65
N THR A 530 -20.28 -1.94 -2.39
CA THR A 530 -21.29 -2.94 -2.11
C THR A 530 -20.79 -4.33 -2.49
N TYR A 531 -21.11 -5.35 -1.69
CA TYR A 531 -20.70 -6.74 -1.96
C TYR A 531 -21.44 -7.40 -3.14
N SER A 532 -22.42 -6.72 -3.75
CA SER A 532 -23.25 -7.27 -4.82
C SER A 532 -23.10 -6.47 -6.11
N LEU A 533 -22.76 -7.14 -7.20
CA LEU A 533 -22.69 -6.51 -8.52
C LEU A 533 -24.07 -5.98 -8.94
N ASP A 534 -25.15 -6.72 -8.69
CA ASP A 534 -26.51 -6.29 -9.00
C ASP A 534 -26.87 -4.99 -8.28
N HIS A 535 -26.47 -4.84 -7.01
CA HIS A 535 -26.68 -3.60 -6.28
C HIS A 535 -25.84 -2.46 -6.88
N ASN A 536 -24.59 -2.72 -7.25
CA ASN A 536 -23.72 -1.76 -7.92
C ASN A 536 -24.29 -1.29 -9.27
N LEU A 537 -24.92 -2.20 -10.02
CA LEU A 537 -25.58 -1.89 -11.29
C LEU A 537 -26.86 -1.07 -11.10
N SER A 538 -27.52 -1.18 -9.94
CA SER A 538 -28.78 -0.50 -9.68
C SER A 538 -28.65 1.00 -9.40
N ASP A 539 -27.50 1.45 -8.88
CA ASP A 539 -27.20 2.87 -8.64
C ASP A 539 -25.72 3.18 -8.91
N TYR A 540 -25.44 3.91 -9.98
CA TYR A 540 -24.08 4.27 -10.40
C TYR A 540 -23.36 5.20 -9.41
N GLU A 541 -24.05 5.75 -8.42
CA GLU A 541 -23.46 6.61 -7.41
C GLU A 541 -22.74 5.82 -6.30
N VAL A 542 -23.05 4.54 -6.05
CA VAL A 542 -22.50 3.81 -4.89
C VAL A 542 -20.96 3.76 -4.92
N TYR A 543 -20.36 3.35 -6.03
CA TYR A 543 -18.93 3.03 -6.13
C TYR A 543 -18.04 4.21 -6.51
N ARG A 544 -17.87 5.18 -5.59
CA ARG A 544 -16.96 6.32 -5.77
C ARG A 544 -16.58 6.88 -4.39
N PRO A 545 -15.50 7.68 -4.26
CA PRO A 545 -15.14 8.27 -2.99
C PRO A 545 -16.13 9.36 -2.55
N ARG A 546 -16.20 9.57 -1.23
CA ARG A 546 -16.88 10.70 -0.57
C ARG A 546 -15.84 11.53 0.16
N PHE A 547 -16.11 12.81 0.35
CA PHE A 547 -15.19 13.72 1.02
C PHE A 547 -15.83 14.38 2.23
N ILE A 548 -15.01 14.63 3.24
CA ILE A 548 -15.33 15.37 4.46
C ILE A 548 -14.24 16.41 4.73
N ARG A 549 -14.59 17.42 5.53
CA ARG A 549 -13.64 18.35 6.14
C ARG A 549 -13.56 18.07 7.62
N ILE A 550 -12.36 17.78 8.12
CA ILE A 550 -12.04 17.74 9.55
C ILE A 550 -11.49 19.11 9.92
N ILE A 551 -12.22 19.85 10.75
CA ILE A 551 -11.98 21.27 11.03
C ILE A 551 -11.49 21.39 12.47
N ASP A 552 -10.35 22.05 12.63
CA ASP A 552 -9.80 22.45 13.93
C ASP A 552 -10.72 23.52 14.55
N THR A 553 -11.20 23.25 15.76
CA THR A 553 -11.88 24.25 16.57
C THR A 553 -10.83 25.06 17.34
N ASN A 554 -10.33 26.12 16.72
CA ASN A 554 -9.60 27.15 17.45
C ASN A 554 -10.53 27.76 18.51
N ASP A 555 -9.96 28.24 19.62
CA ASP A 555 -10.68 28.89 20.73
C ASP A 555 -11.30 30.25 20.30
N ASP A 556 -12.32 30.23 19.45
CA ASP A 556 -13.16 31.40 19.11
C ASP A 556 -14.48 31.39 19.91
#